data_AF-J9Z6S0-F1
#
_entry.id   AF-J9Z6S0-F1
#
_cell.length_a   1.000
_cell.length_b   1.000
_cell.length_c   1.000
_cell.angle_alpha   90.00
_cell.angle_beta   90.00
_cell.angle_gamma   90.00
#
_symmetry.space_group_name_H-M   'P 1'
#
loop_
_entity.id
_entity.type
_entity.pdbx_description
1 polymer ?
#
loop_
_entity_poly.entity_id
_entity_poly.type
_entity_poly.pdbx_seq_one_letter_code
_entity_poly.pdbx_strand_id
1 'polypeptide(L)'
;TYIKKVGYNPKAVVFVPISGWHGDNMLETSENMSWFKGWSVERKEGNASGKTLYEALDSILPPKRPTEKPLRLPLQDVYKIGGIGTVPVGRVETGILKPGMVVTFAPPNITTEVKSVEMHHESLSEALPGDNVGFNVKNVSIKEIKRGNVAGDSKNDPPKDAKSFLAQVIIMNHPGLIKSGYAPVL
;
A
#
# COMPACT_ATOMS: atom_id res chain seq x y z
N THR A 1 -10.22 -15.88 22.47
CA THR A 1 -10.51 -16.19 21.06
C THR A 1 -9.20 -16.26 20.28
N TYR A 2 -9.16 -17.00 19.17
CA TYR A 2 -7.95 -17.17 18.34
C TYR A 2 -7.36 -15.82 17.88
N ILE A 3 -8.20 -14.95 17.33
CA ILE A 3 -7.78 -13.63 16.83
C ILE A 3 -7.19 -12.70 17.92
N LYS A 4 -7.60 -12.88 19.19
CA LYS A 4 -7.02 -12.13 20.31
C LYS A 4 -5.58 -12.54 20.59
N LYS A 5 -5.25 -13.83 20.41
CA LYS A 5 -3.86 -14.32 20.51
C LYS A 5 -2.98 -13.80 19.38
N VAL A 6 -3.57 -13.55 18.20
CA VAL A 6 -2.88 -12.95 17.05
C VAL A 6 -2.66 -11.43 17.23
N GLY A 7 -3.42 -10.78 18.12
CA GLY A 7 -3.26 -9.36 18.46
C GLY A 7 -4.46 -8.47 18.08
N TYR A 8 -5.49 -9.02 17.45
CA TYR A 8 -6.72 -8.28 17.15
C TYR A 8 -7.59 -8.10 18.39
N ASN A 9 -8.21 -6.94 18.55
CA ASN A 9 -9.30 -6.75 19.52
C ASN A 9 -10.57 -7.39 18.96
N PRO A 10 -11.11 -8.48 19.55
CA PRO A 10 -12.29 -9.15 19.01
C PRO A 10 -13.53 -8.25 18.94
N LYS A 11 -13.63 -7.24 19.80
CA LYS A 11 -14.74 -6.28 19.77
C LYS A 11 -14.70 -5.35 18.56
N ALA A 12 -13.55 -5.19 17.92
CA ALA A 12 -13.39 -4.36 16.72
C ALA A 12 -13.62 -5.15 15.42
N VAL A 13 -13.83 -6.47 15.52
CA VAL A 13 -13.94 -7.39 14.38
C VAL A 13 -15.40 -7.78 14.18
N VAL A 14 -15.88 -7.61 12.95
CA VAL A 14 -17.23 -8.02 12.57
C VAL A 14 -17.27 -9.55 12.40
N PHE A 15 -18.29 -10.19 12.97
CA PHE A 15 -18.58 -11.60 12.73
C PHE A 15 -19.96 -11.71 12.07
N VAL A 16 -20.00 -12.11 10.80
CA VAL A 16 -21.24 -12.31 10.04
C VAL A 16 -21.39 -13.81 9.71
N PRO A 17 -22.46 -14.48 10.15
CA PRO A 17 -22.78 -15.80 9.65
C PRO A 17 -23.33 -15.66 8.21
N ILE A 18 -22.67 -16.31 7.25
CA ILE A 18 -23.02 -16.21 5.83
C ILE A 18 -23.13 -17.60 5.19
N SER A 19 -23.85 -17.67 4.08
CA SER A 19 -23.75 -18.75 3.09
C SER A 19 -23.30 -18.15 1.77
N GLY A 20 -22.03 -18.32 1.41
CA GLY A 20 -21.51 -17.79 0.15
C GLY A 20 -22.17 -18.43 -1.08
N TRP A 21 -22.67 -19.67 -0.95
CA TRP A 21 -23.34 -20.40 -2.04
C TRP A 21 -24.79 -19.95 -2.24
N HIS A 22 -25.55 -19.79 -1.16
CA HIS A 22 -26.97 -19.43 -1.22
C HIS A 22 -27.23 -17.92 -1.12
N GLY A 23 -26.22 -17.12 -0.80
CA GLY A 23 -26.32 -15.66 -0.68
C GLY A 23 -26.77 -15.16 0.70
N ASP A 24 -26.99 -16.05 1.67
CA ASP A 24 -27.49 -15.66 2.99
C ASP A 24 -26.56 -14.66 3.69
N ASN A 25 -27.12 -13.52 4.13
CA ASN A 25 -26.41 -12.41 4.78
C ASN A 25 -25.25 -11.83 3.95
N MET A 26 -25.16 -12.09 2.64
CA MET A 26 -24.12 -11.51 1.79
C MET A 26 -24.44 -10.05 1.46
N LEU A 27 -25.55 -9.83 0.75
CA LEU A 27 -26.04 -8.49 0.38
C LEU A 27 -27.30 -8.12 1.17
N GLU A 28 -28.19 -9.10 1.36
CA GLU A 28 -29.47 -8.96 2.04
C GLU A 28 -29.53 -9.85 3.29
N THR A 29 -30.40 -9.51 4.23
CA THR A 29 -30.59 -10.31 5.45
C THR A 29 -31.24 -11.64 5.10
N SER A 30 -30.70 -12.74 5.62
CA SER A 30 -31.26 -14.07 5.44
C SER A 30 -32.50 -14.31 6.29
N GLU A 31 -33.53 -14.90 5.68
CA GLU A 31 -34.71 -15.41 6.39
C GLU A 31 -34.43 -16.70 7.16
N ASN A 32 -33.38 -17.44 6.78
CA ASN A 32 -32.98 -18.71 7.40
C ASN A 32 -32.31 -18.53 8.78
N MET A 33 -31.96 -17.30 9.16
CA MET A 33 -31.19 -16.98 10.35
C MET A 33 -31.93 -16.05 11.32
N SER A 34 -33.16 -16.41 11.69
CA SER A 34 -34.01 -15.62 12.62
C SER A 34 -33.38 -15.38 14.01
N TRP A 35 -32.42 -16.22 14.41
CA TRP A 35 -31.64 -16.09 15.65
C TRP A 35 -30.58 -14.98 15.58
N PHE A 36 -30.09 -14.65 14.39
CA PHE A 36 -29.03 -13.65 14.21
C PHE A 36 -29.64 -12.24 14.22
N LYS A 37 -29.29 -11.44 15.23
CA LYS A 37 -29.82 -10.08 15.41
C LYS A 37 -28.99 -9.01 14.72
N GLY A 38 -27.82 -9.38 14.21
CA GLY A 38 -26.84 -8.47 13.64
C GLY A 38 -25.51 -8.56 14.37
N TRP A 39 -24.51 -7.96 13.75
CA TRP A 39 -23.17 -7.75 14.30
C TRP A 39 -23.04 -6.32 14.80
N SER A 40 -22.11 -6.12 15.73
CA SER A 40 -21.70 -4.80 16.20
C SER A 40 -20.20 -4.78 16.45
N VAL A 41 -19.58 -3.62 16.25
CA VAL A 41 -18.15 -3.41 16.54
C VAL A 41 -17.94 -2.15 17.37
N GLU A 42 -16.99 -2.27 18.30
CA GLU A 42 -16.48 -1.19 19.14
C GLU A 42 -15.06 -0.81 18.68
N ARG A 43 -14.89 0.42 18.20
CA ARG A 43 -13.60 0.96 17.75
C ARG A 43 -13.42 2.38 18.27
N LYS A 44 -12.18 2.85 18.40
CA LYS A 44 -11.91 4.22 18.88
C LYS A 44 -12.42 5.27 17.89
N GLU A 45 -12.38 4.91 16.62
CA GLU A 45 -12.65 5.77 15.47
C GLU A 45 -14.15 5.80 15.10
N GLY A 46 -14.98 4.98 15.75
CA GLY A 46 -16.42 4.91 15.53
C GLY A 46 -16.97 3.49 15.63
N ASN A 47 -18.09 3.34 16.33
CA ASN A 47 -18.82 2.07 16.40
C ASN A 47 -19.68 1.89 15.15
N ALA A 48 -19.94 0.64 14.77
CA ALA A 48 -20.84 0.30 13.67
C ALA A 48 -21.63 -0.97 13.99
N SER A 49 -22.76 -1.15 13.31
CA SER A 49 -23.60 -2.34 13.41
C SER A 49 -24.32 -2.60 12.09
N GLY A 50 -24.64 -3.85 11.82
CA GLY A 50 -25.37 -4.28 10.63
C GLY A 50 -25.75 -5.76 10.72
N LYS A 51 -26.21 -6.33 9.62
CA LYS A 51 -26.61 -7.74 9.50
C LYS A 51 -25.92 -8.44 8.34
N THR A 52 -25.49 -7.72 7.32
CA THR A 52 -24.93 -8.34 6.12
C THR A 52 -23.41 -8.16 6.04
N LEU A 53 -22.77 -8.96 5.18
CA LEU A 53 -21.36 -8.81 4.84
C LEU A 53 -21.12 -7.51 4.08
N TYR A 54 -22.06 -7.10 3.23
CA TYR A 54 -22.00 -5.82 2.52
C TYR A 54 -21.92 -4.64 3.51
N GLU A 55 -22.82 -4.58 4.50
CA GLU A 55 -22.78 -3.54 5.54
C GLU A 55 -21.48 -3.63 6.37
N ALA A 56 -20.96 -4.84 6.58
CA ALA A 56 -19.69 -5.02 7.29
C ALA A 56 -18.51 -4.42 6.53
N LEU A 57 -18.47 -4.59 5.20
CA LEU A 57 -17.46 -4.00 4.32
C LEU A 57 -17.60 -2.48 4.26
N ASP A 58 -18.84 -1.96 4.19
CA ASP A 58 -19.10 -0.52 4.18
C ASP A 58 -18.70 0.15 5.51
N SER A 59 -18.76 -0.60 6.62
CA SER A 59 -18.29 -0.14 7.94
C SER A 59 -16.75 -0.10 8.10
N ILE A 60 -15.99 -0.47 7.06
CA ILE A 60 -14.53 -0.36 7.10
C ILE A 60 -14.17 1.11 6.95
N LEU A 61 -13.55 1.65 8.00
CA LEU A 61 -13.06 3.01 7.98
C LEU A 61 -11.89 3.12 6.99
N PRO A 62 -11.96 4.03 6.00
CA PRO A 62 -10.86 4.23 5.07
C PRO A 62 -9.58 4.62 5.82
N PRO A 63 -8.41 4.04 5.48
CA PRO A 63 -7.17 4.42 6.11
C PRO A 63 -6.82 5.88 5.79
N LYS A 64 -6.27 6.61 6.77
CA LYS A 64 -5.74 7.96 6.52
C LYS A 64 -4.61 7.86 5.49
N ARG A 65 -4.79 8.46 4.31
CA ARG A 65 -3.74 8.54 3.29
C ARG A 65 -2.59 9.42 3.82
N PRO A 66 -1.32 8.94 3.77
CA PRO A 66 -0.17 9.67 4.31
C PRO A 66 0.33 10.78 3.36
N THR A 67 -0.54 11.74 3.00
CA THR A 67 -0.23 12.85 2.08
C THR A 67 0.75 13.86 2.65
N GLU A 68 0.75 14.05 3.97
CA GLU A 68 1.62 15.00 4.69
C GLU A 68 3.05 14.47 4.90
N LYS A 69 3.30 13.18 4.62
CA LYS A 69 4.63 12.58 4.74
C LYS A 69 5.48 12.88 3.49
N PRO A 70 6.82 12.80 3.58
CA PRO A 70 7.70 12.85 2.41
C PRO A 70 7.31 11.84 1.32
N LEU A 71 7.58 12.18 0.06
CA LEU A 71 7.31 11.29 -1.07
C LEU A 71 8.15 10.01 -0.97
N ARG A 72 7.49 8.85 -1.04
CA ARG A 72 8.12 7.54 -1.25
C ARG A 72 7.34 6.76 -2.29
N LEU A 73 7.99 6.47 -3.40
CA LEU A 73 7.42 5.74 -4.52
C LEU A 73 8.40 4.63 -4.95
N PRO A 74 8.26 3.41 -4.41
CA PRO A 74 9.03 2.25 -4.85
C PRO A 74 8.68 1.88 -6.29
N LEU A 75 9.71 1.72 -7.12
CA LEU A 75 9.54 1.38 -8.53
C LEU A 75 9.19 -0.10 -8.68
N GLN A 76 8.11 -0.36 -9.41
CA GLN A 76 7.69 -1.69 -9.84
C GLN A 76 8.37 -2.07 -11.14
N ASP A 77 8.39 -1.16 -12.12
CA ASP A 77 9.02 -1.37 -13.43
C ASP A 77 9.55 -0.04 -13.99
N VAL A 78 10.41 -0.12 -15.02
CA VAL A 78 10.94 1.03 -15.75
C VAL A 78 10.89 0.75 -17.24
N TYR A 79 10.19 1.60 -17.99
CA TYR A 79 10.01 1.46 -19.43
C TYR A 79 10.76 2.54 -20.21
N LYS A 80 11.17 2.21 -21.44
CA LYS A 80 11.61 3.17 -22.45
C LYS A 80 10.51 3.30 -23.48
N ILE A 81 9.84 4.44 -23.54
CA ILE A 81 8.78 4.71 -24.51
C ILE A 81 9.35 5.61 -25.60
N GLY A 82 9.20 5.20 -26.87
CA GLY A 82 9.65 5.99 -28.01
C GLY A 82 9.00 7.38 -28.03
N GLY A 83 9.78 8.44 -28.24
CA GLY A 83 9.30 9.82 -28.23
C GLY A 83 9.06 10.45 -26.85
N ILE A 84 8.85 9.64 -25.81
CA ILE A 84 8.60 10.10 -24.43
C ILE A 84 9.88 10.01 -23.59
N GLY A 85 10.63 8.92 -23.70
CA GLY A 85 11.84 8.66 -22.92
C GLY A 85 11.63 7.61 -21.82
N THR A 86 12.20 7.85 -20.65
CA THR A 86 12.18 6.90 -19.53
C THR A 86 10.95 7.14 -18.66
N VAL A 87 10.18 6.08 -18.41
CA VAL A 87 8.95 6.11 -17.62
C VAL A 87 9.01 5.03 -16.53
N PRO A 88 9.36 5.40 -15.30
CA PRO A 88 9.20 4.52 -14.15
C PRO A 88 7.73 4.38 -13.76
N VAL A 89 7.37 3.22 -13.25
CA VAL A 89 6.03 2.89 -12.77
C VAL A 89 6.11 2.40 -11.33
N GLY A 90 5.19 2.83 -10.48
CA GLY A 90 5.10 2.34 -9.12
C GLY A 90 3.90 2.90 -8.37
N ARG A 91 3.80 2.52 -7.10
CA ARG A 91 2.75 3.01 -6.20
C ARG A 91 3.30 4.13 -5.34
N VAL A 92 2.55 5.21 -5.20
CA VAL A 92 2.83 6.24 -4.20
C VAL A 92 2.47 5.66 -2.83
N GLU A 93 3.46 5.40 -1.98
CA GLU A 93 3.23 4.88 -0.62
C GLU A 93 3.00 6.02 0.38
N THR A 94 3.76 7.11 0.24
CA THR A 94 3.64 8.32 1.06
C THR A 94 3.89 9.57 0.24
N GLY A 95 3.37 10.71 0.72
CA GLY A 95 3.53 12.01 0.08
C GLY A 95 2.73 12.15 -1.21
N ILE A 96 3.08 13.15 -2.02
CA ILE A 96 2.39 13.49 -3.26
C ILE A 96 3.45 13.61 -4.36
N LEU A 97 3.15 13.07 -5.54
CA LEU A 97 3.97 13.26 -6.75
C LEU A 97 3.27 14.21 -7.70
N LYS A 98 3.97 15.21 -8.23
CA LYS A 98 3.45 16.17 -9.20
C LYS A 98 4.40 16.35 -10.38
N PRO A 99 3.90 16.64 -11.59
CA PRO A 99 4.73 17.18 -12.66
C PRO A 99 5.52 18.42 -12.18
N GLY A 100 6.76 18.55 -12.64
CA GLY A 100 7.69 19.62 -12.26
C GLY A 100 8.45 19.38 -10.94
N MET A 101 8.09 18.36 -10.16
CA MET A 101 8.87 18.00 -8.97
C MET A 101 10.24 17.47 -9.37
N VAL A 102 11.25 17.82 -8.56
CA VAL A 102 12.58 17.24 -8.66
C VAL A 102 12.65 16.06 -7.69
N VAL A 103 12.88 14.86 -8.22
CA VAL A 103 12.91 13.61 -7.46
C VAL A 103 14.30 13.02 -7.44
N THR A 104 14.64 12.37 -6.34
CA THR A 104 15.85 11.58 -6.15
C THR A 104 15.50 10.10 -6.09
N PHE A 105 16.23 9.28 -6.86
CA PHE A 105 16.13 7.83 -6.84
C PHE A 105 17.22 7.23 -5.94
N ALA A 106 16.81 6.44 -4.95
CA ALA A 106 17.70 5.66 -4.09
C ALA A 106 17.63 4.16 -4.45
N PRO A 107 18.75 3.41 -4.33
CA PRO A 107 20.07 3.84 -3.89
C PRO A 107 21.00 4.51 -4.95
N PRO A 108 20.71 4.62 -6.26
CA PRO A 108 21.71 5.15 -7.20
C PRO A 108 22.01 6.65 -7.03
N ASN A 109 21.23 7.36 -6.20
CA ASN A 109 21.38 8.77 -5.88
C ASN A 109 21.31 9.67 -7.12
N ILE A 110 20.38 9.36 -8.02
CA ILE A 110 20.16 10.12 -9.27
C ILE A 110 19.00 11.08 -9.05
N THR A 111 19.19 12.34 -9.42
CA THR A 111 18.18 13.38 -9.26
C THR A 111 17.74 13.92 -10.61
N THR A 112 16.43 14.03 -10.83
CA THR A 112 15.84 14.50 -12.08
C THR A 112 14.50 15.18 -11.84
N GLU A 113 14.08 16.03 -12.78
CA GLU A 113 12.74 16.58 -12.83
C GLU A 113 11.75 15.57 -13.44
N VAL A 114 10.54 15.51 -12.88
CA VAL A 114 9.39 14.76 -13.38
C VAL A 114 8.64 15.63 -14.38
N LYS A 115 8.38 15.14 -15.59
CA LYS A 115 7.70 15.93 -16.64
C LYS A 115 6.20 15.74 -16.70
N SER A 116 5.74 14.52 -16.53
CA SER A 116 4.33 14.17 -16.50
C SER A 116 4.12 13.01 -15.54
N VAL A 117 2.89 12.89 -15.06
CA VAL A 117 2.42 11.78 -14.24
C VAL A 117 1.13 11.29 -14.86
N GLU A 118 1.01 9.98 -15.03
CA GLU A 118 -0.12 9.35 -15.72
C GLU A 118 -0.62 8.13 -14.93
N MET A 119 -1.94 7.94 -14.93
CA MET A 119 -2.63 6.77 -14.39
C MET A 119 -3.70 6.34 -15.38
N HIS A 120 -3.72 5.06 -15.75
CA HIS A 120 -4.70 4.52 -16.72
C HIS A 120 -4.81 5.33 -18.03
N HIS A 121 -3.68 5.81 -18.55
CA HIS A 121 -3.57 6.64 -19.77
C HIS A 121 -4.15 8.06 -19.67
N GLU A 122 -4.45 8.53 -18.46
CA GLU A 122 -4.85 9.91 -18.21
C GLU A 122 -3.74 10.67 -17.47
N SER A 123 -3.50 11.92 -17.86
CA SER A 123 -2.55 12.79 -17.18
C SER A 123 -3.11 13.28 -15.86
N LEU A 124 -2.28 13.26 -14.81
CA LEU A 124 -2.63 13.72 -13.48
C LEU A 124 -1.89 15.02 -13.14
N SER A 125 -2.60 15.94 -12.48
CA SER A 125 -1.99 17.14 -11.87
C SER A 125 -1.19 16.78 -10.61
N GLU A 126 -1.62 15.75 -9.90
CA GLU A 126 -0.95 15.16 -8.75
C GLU A 126 -1.35 13.69 -8.58
N ALA A 127 -0.45 12.87 -8.02
CA ALA A 127 -0.70 11.50 -7.62
C ALA A 127 -0.59 11.38 -6.10
N LEU A 128 -1.57 10.73 -5.49
CA LEU A 128 -1.75 10.62 -4.04
C LEU A 128 -1.38 9.22 -3.54
N PRO A 129 -1.17 9.04 -2.22
CA PRO A 129 -0.87 7.72 -1.67
C PRO A 129 -1.94 6.69 -2.03
N GLY A 130 -1.51 5.54 -2.54
CA GLY A 130 -2.34 4.46 -3.06
C GLY A 130 -2.43 4.39 -4.59
N ASP A 131 -2.14 5.48 -5.30
CA ASP A 131 -2.24 5.54 -6.75
C ASP A 131 -1.06 4.78 -7.40
N ASN A 132 -1.34 3.99 -8.44
CA ASN A 132 -0.32 3.32 -9.24
C ASN A 132 -0.12 4.14 -10.51
N VAL A 133 1.04 4.77 -10.65
CA VAL A 133 1.28 5.78 -11.69
C VAL A 133 2.54 5.47 -12.47
N GLY A 134 2.53 5.83 -13.76
CA GLY A 134 3.72 6.02 -14.57
C GLY A 134 4.09 7.49 -14.58
N PHE A 135 5.38 7.83 -14.55
CA PHE A 135 5.80 9.23 -14.62
C PHE A 135 7.02 9.40 -15.53
N ASN A 136 7.02 10.44 -16.35
CA ASN A 136 8.15 10.70 -17.25
C ASN A 136 9.28 11.44 -16.52
N VAL A 137 10.51 11.04 -16.75
CA VAL A 137 11.71 11.74 -16.24
C VAL A 137 12.70 12.07 -17.36
N LYS A 138 13.41 13.20 -17.23
CA LYS A 138 14.43 13.62 -18.19
C LYS A 138 15.81 13.08 -17.83
N ASN A 139 16.65 12.90 -18.85
CA ASN A 139 18.10 12.67 -18.67
C ASN A 139 18.48 11.48 -17.78
N VAL A 140 17.57 10.51 -17.61
CA VAL A 140 17.83 9.25 -16.91
C VAL A 140 17.58 8.11 -17.87
N SER A 141 18.54 7.22 -18.00
CA SER A 141 18.45 6.00 -18.78
C SER A 141 17.76 4.89 -18.00
N ILE A 142 17.04 4.01 -18.70
CA ILE A 142 16.44 2.79 -18.11
C ILE A 142 17.47 1.85 -17.45
N LYS A 143 18.77 2.03 -17.72
CA LYS A 143 19.84 1.22 -17.12
C LYS A 143 20.27 1.74 -15.74
N GLU A 144 19.94 2.99 -15.42
CA GLU A 144 20.41 3.68 -14.22
C GLU A 144 19.44 3.53 -13.03
N ILE A 145 18.19 3.21 -13.33
CA ILE A 145 17.14 2.95 -12.34
C ILE A 145 16.44 1.64 -12.67
N LYS A 146 15.96 0.93 -11.64
CA LYS A 146 15.33 -0.38 -11.80
C LYS A 146 14.28 -0.65 -10.72
N ARG A 147 13.51 -1.73 -10.91
CA ARG A 147 12.59 -2.27 -9.91
C ARG A 147 13.25 -2.35 -8.54
N GLY A 148 12.53 -1.92 -7.50
CA GLY A 148 12.99 -1.88 -6.11
C GLY A 148 13.75 -0.61 -5.73
N ASN A 149 14.14 0.26 -6.69
CA ASN A 149 14.59 1.60 -6.34
C ASN A 149 13.42 2.43 -5.80
N VAL A 150 13.72 3.46 -5.01
CA VAL A 150 12.71 4.31 -4.38
C VAL A 150 12.90 5.74 -4.87
N ALA A 151 11.86 6.31 -5.48
CA ALA A 151 11.81 7.73 -5.79
C ALA A 151 11.26 8.51 -4.59
N GLY A 152 11.79 9.70 -4.35
CA GLY A 152 11.24 10.66 -3.40
C GLY A 152 11.60 12.10 -3.76
N ASP A 153 10.96 13.07 -3.12
CA ASP A 153 11.23 14.49 -3.37
C ASP A 153 12.64 14.85 -2.93
N SER A 154 13.43 15.45 -3.83
CA SER A 154 14.81 15.84 -3.55
C SER A 154 14.90 16.91 -2.45
N LYS A 155 13.82 17.66 -2.21
CA LYS A 155 13.78 18.80 -1.28
C LYS A 155 13.18 18.47 0.08
N ASN A 156 12.52 17.32 0.22
CA ASN A 156 11.83 16.94 1.44
C ASN A 156 12.16 15.50 1.83
N ASP A 157 13.18 15.35 2.69
CA ASP A 157 13.69 14.06 3.17
C ASP A 157 13.89 13.04 2.02
N PRO A 158 14.83 13.28 1.09
CA PRO A 158 15.06 12.38 -0.04
C PRO A 158 15.47 10.98 0.44
N PRO A 159 15.02 9.91 -0.24
CA PRO A 159 15.39 8.55 0.13
C PRO A 159 16.90 8.33 -0.06
N LYS A 160 17.47 7.43 0.75
CA LYS A 160 18.90 7.11 0.77
C LYS A 160 19.12 5.60 0.79
N ASP A 161 20.33 5.18 0.45
CA ASP A 161 20.74 3.79 0.62
C ASP A 161 20.82 3.41 2.11
N ALA A 162 20.54 2.15 2.41
CA ALA A 162 20.64 1.60 3.75
C ALA A 162 21.81 0.61 3.80
N LYS A 163 22.87 0.95 4.55
CA LYS A 163 24.01 0.03 4.78
C LYS A 163 23.65 -1.12 5.72
N SER A 164 22.86 -0.81 6.75
CA SER A 164 22.37 -1.77 7.74
C SER A 164 21.17 -1.16 8.46
N PHE A 165 20.26 -2.00 8.97
CA PHE A 165 19.14 -1.55 9.79
C PHE A 165 18.87 -2.58 10.89
N LEU A 166 18.29 -2.12 12.00
CA LEU A 166 17.75 -2.97 13.04
C LEU A 166 16.25 -3.16 12.78
N ALA A 167 15.76 -4.38 12.92
CA ALA A 167 14.35 -4.70 12.72
C ALA A 167 13.85 -5.66 13.80
N GLN A 168 12.58 -5.51 14.16
CA GLN A 168 11.86 -6.51 14.91
C GLN A 168 11.35 -7.57 13.92
N VAL A 169 11.78 -8.81 14.10
CA VAL A 169 11.37 -9.95 13.25
C VAL A 169 10.61 -10.97 14.08
N ILE A 170 9.53 -11.50 13.50
CA ILE A 170 8.77 -12.62 14.05
C ILE A 170 9.15 -13.86 13.25
N ILE A 171 9.70 -14.87 13.92
CA ILE A 171 10.10 -16.11 13.26
C ILE A 171 8.88 -17.01 13.10
N MET A 172 8.54 -17.32 11.85
CA MET A 172 7.49 -18.26 11.51
C MET A 172 7.98 -19.70 11.72
N ASN A 173 7.06 -20.67 11.75
CA ASN A 173 7.44 -22.07 11.90
C ASN A 173 8.38 -22.50 10.75
N HIS A 174 9.61 -22.86 11.10
CA HIS A 174 10.66 -23.21 10.17
C HIS A 174 11.52 -24.34 10.79
N PRO A 175 11.89 -25.38 10.02
CA PRO A 175 12.56 -26.57 10.57
C PRO A 175 14.01 -26.34 11.01
N GLY A 176 14.64 -25.25 10.57
CA GLY A 176 16.03 -24.94 10.84
C GLY A 176 16.26 -23.86 11.91
N LEU A 177 17.50 -23.76 12.37
CA LEU A 177 17.97 -22.76 13.32
C LEU A 177 18.49 -21.52 12.60
N ILE A 178 18.16 -20.33 13.09
CA ILE A 178 18.72 -19.06 12.61
C ILE A 178 19.86 -18.66 13.55
N LYS A 179 21.04 -18.39 12.99
CA LYS A 179 22.24 -17.95 13.71
C LYS A 179 22.77 -16.64 13.12
N SER A 180 23.64 -15.95 13.86
CA SER A 180 24.37 -14.80 13.32
C SER A 180 25.08 -15.19 12.01
N GLY A 181 24.95 -14.34 10.99
CA GLY A 181 25.45 -14.61 9.64
C GLY A 181 24.46 -15.28 8.69
N TYR A 182 23.24 -15.63 9.15
CA TYR A 182 22.18 -16.11 8.26
C TYR A 182 21.79 -15.00 7.26
N ALA A 183 21.90 -15.30 5.95
CA ALA A 183 21.73 -14.34 4.86
C ALA A 183 20.64 -14.76 3.86
N PRO A 184 19.35 -14.76 4.28
CA PRO A 184 18.24 -15.03 3.37
C PRO A 184 17.95 -13.82 2.48
N VAL A 185 17.13 -14.04 1.44
CA VAL A 185 16.48 -12.93 0.74
C VAL A 185 15.44 -12.32 1.67
N LEU A 186 15.38 -10.98 1.71
CA LEU A 186 14.35 -10.20 2.40
C LEU A 186 13.26 -9.77 1.43
#